data_AF-A0A1E5UYH5-F1
#
_entry.id   AF-A0A1E5UYH5-F1
#
_cell.length_a   1.000
_cell.length_b   1.000
_cell.length_c   1.000
_cell.angle_alpha   90.00
_cell.angle_beta   90.00
_cell.angle_gamma   90.00
#
_symmetry.space_group_name_H-M   'P 1'
#
loop_
_entity.id
_entity.type
_entity.pdbx_description
1 polymer ?
#
loop_
_entity_poly.entity_id
_entity_poly.type
_entity_poly.pdbx_seq_one_letter_code
_entity_poly.pdbx_strand_id
1 'polypeptide(L)'
;MPARRLLAHYKIDPKRNRLLMVACNAEDMLLPRSNFTFYGLPALPHYPLLKSNRSQFTPPARSLIDVDDDTVLHNAEFDADFALVQKREFVVPDHLMIHDWTFTDNHYVLLGNRIKLDIPGSLLALTGTYPMIAALTVDPTRQSTPVYLLPRSPEAEAVDRDWSVPVEAPPQMWSMHVGNAFEERDDRGGTSIQLHMSGCSYQWFHFHRMFGYNWQNKKLDPSFMNIAKGREWLPRLVQVSIDLDKRGACRGCSVKRLSDQWTRPADFPAINPSFANRRNRFVYAGAASGSRRFLPYFPFDSVVKVDVSDGSARMWSAAGRKFVGEPVFVTTGGREDDGYVLLVEYAVSDHRCHLVVLDARKIGERNALVAKLEVPKHLTFPMGFHGFWADE
;
A
#
# COMPACT_ATOMS: atom_id res chain seq x y z
N MET A 1 7.79 2.03 29.27
CA MET A 1 7.08 2.64 28.11
C MET A 1 6.68 1.51 27.18
N PRO A 2 5.49 1.52 26.56
CA PRO A 2 5.18 0.56 25.50
C PRO A 2 6.19 0.70 24.36
N ALA A 3 6.49 -0.39 23.66
CA ALA A 3 7.39 -0.37 22.51
C ALA A 3 6.87 0.63 21.46
N ARG A 4 7.78 1.46 20.92
CA ARG A 4 7.47 2.39 19.82
C ARG A 4 6.94 1.58 18.65
N ARG A 5 5.77 1.97 18.13
CA ARG A 5 5.15 1.33 16.96
C ARG A 5 5.47 2.18 15.74
N LEU A 6 6.14 1.59 14.76
CA LEU A 6 6.37 2.20 13.45
C LEU A 6 5.31 1.70 12.48
N LEU A 7 4.86 2.58 11.60
CA LEU A 7 4.16 2.17 10.38
C LEU A 7 5.23 1.83 9.36
N ALA A 8 5.17 0.64 8.74
CA ALA A 8 6.22 0.17 7.85
C ALA A 8 5.65 -0.60 6.67
N HIS A 9 6.18 -0.34 5.48
CA HIS A 9 5.91 -1.06 4.24
C HIS A 9 7.25 -1.50 3.65
N TYR A 10 7.37 -2.76 3.25
CA TYR A 10 8.59 -3.26 2.61
C TYR A 10 8.31 -3.77 1.20
N LYS A 11 9.34 -3.77 0.37
CA LYS A 11 9.34 -4.34 -0.98
C LYS A 11 10.70 -5.02 -1.21
N ILE A 12 10.71 -6.09 -2.00
CA ILE A 12 11.92 -6.86 -2.33
C ILE A 12 12.25 -6.63 -3.81
N ASP A 13 13.49 -6.26 -4.10
CA ASP A 13 14.05 -6.18 -5.46
C ASP A 13 14.81 -7.48 -5.77
N PRO A 14 14.15 -8.51 -6.35
CA PRO A 14 14.80 -9.79 -6.62
C PRO A 14 15.92 -9.68 -7.66
N LYS A 15 15.88 -8.65 -8.52
CA LYS A 15 16.89 -8.43 -9.56
C LYS A 15 18.21 -7.95 -8.97
N ARG A 16 18.14 -7.10 -7.93
CA ARG A 16 19.33 -6.57 -7.23
C ARG A 16 19.63 -7.28 -5.91
N ASN A 17 18.80 -8.25 -5.52
CA ASN A 17 18.82 -8.89 -4.21
C ASN A 17 18.81 -7.85 -3.08
N ARG A 18 17.85 -6.92 -3.13
CA ARG A 18 17.72 -5.83 -2.15
C ARG A 18 16.42 -5.90 -1.38
N LEU A 19 16.50 -5.63 -0.08
CA LEU A 19 15.35 -5.27 0.75
C LEU A 19 15.24 -3.75 0.79
N LEU A 20 14.04 -3.25 0.52
CA LEU A 20 13.70 -1.85 0.65
C LEU A 20 12.51 -1.72 1.62
N MET A 21 12.54 -0.75 2.51
CA MET A 21 11.47 -0.60 3.52
C MET A 21 11.25 0.87 3.81
N VAL A 22 10.02 1.37 3.69
CA VAL A 22 9.56 2.64 4.29
C VAL A 22 9.12 2.38 5.71
N ALA A 23 9.47 3.27 6.62
CA ALA A 23 8.76 3.41 7.88
C ALA A 23 8.63 4.87 8.34
N CYS A 24 7.65 5.15 9.18
CA CYS A 24 7.53 6.44 9.84
C CYS A 24 7.03 6.24 11.27
N ASN A 25 7.36 7.19 12.15
CA ASN A 25 6.64 7.26 13.41
C ASN A 25 5.22 7.75 13.09
N ALA A 26 4.21 7.15 13.72
CA ALA A 26 2.83 7.56 13.51
C ALA A 26 2.60 9.03 13.87
N GLU A 27 3.34 9.56 14.85
CA GLU A 27 3.32 10.98 15.22
C GLU A 27 3.88 11.92 14.14
N ASP A 28 4.83 11.48 13.30
CA ASP A 28 5.47 12.33 12.30
C ASP A 28 4.54 12.66 11.13
N MET A 29 3.51 11.84 10.89
CA MET A 29 2.50 12.05 9.85
C MET A 29 1.60 13.28 10.09
N LEU A 30 1.71 13.89 11.28
CA LEU A 30 0.77 14.90 11.79
C LEU A 30 1.44 16.25 11.99
N LEU A 31 2.75 16.28 11.81
CA LEU A 31 3.53 17.50 11.87
C LEU A 31 3.48 18.16 10.49
N PRO A 32 3.52 19.51 10.43
CA PRO A 32 3.59 20.24 9.16
C PRO A 32 4.68 19.74 8.22
N ARG A 33 5.80 19.30 8.82
CA ARG A 33 6.85 18.57 8.14
C ARG A 33 6.71 17.08 8.42
N SER A 34 6.25 16.33 7.43
CA SER A 34 6.16 14.87 7.53
C SER A 34 7.50 14.22 7.23
N ASN A 35 7.94 13.30 8.09
CA ASN A 35 9.20 12.56 7.91
C ASN A 35 8.92 11.08 7.68
N PHE A 36 9.21 10.59 6.48
CA PHE A 36 9.19 9.17 6.17
C PHE A 36 10.62 8.68 6.02
N THR A 37 11.00 7.73 6.85
CA THR A 37 12.33 7.16 6.84
C THR A 37 12.26 5.73 6.35
N PHE A 38 12.90 5.45 5.25
CA PHE A 38 13.05 4.10 4.77
C PHE A 38 14.12 3.42 5.64
N TYR A 39 13.67 2.56 6.57
CA TYR A 39 14.47 1.98 7.65
C TYR A 39 14.95 0.55 7.33
N GLY A 40 15.94 0.10 8.10
CA GLY A 40 16.17 -1.31 8.41
C GLY A 40 15.92 -1.56 9.90
N LEU A 41 15.46 -2.76 10.26
CA LEU A 41 15.38 -3.20 11.66
C LEU A 41 16.47 -4.26 11.93
N PRO A 42 17.28 -4.09 12.99
CA PRO A 42 17.78 -5.21 13.76
C PRO A 42 16.80 -5.45 14.91
N ALA A 43 15.83 -6.35 14.70
CA ALA A 43 15.01 -6.87 15.79
C ALA A 43 15.34 -8.36 15.97
N LEU A 44 16.41 -8.66 16.73
CA LEU A 44 16.61 -9.98 17.32
C LEU A 44 16.26 -9.92 18.82
N PRO A 45 15.42 -10.84 19.33
CA PRO A 45 15.33 -11.09 20.75
C PRO A 45 16.54 -11.94 21.16
N HIS A 46 17.17 -11.58 22.28
CA HIS A 46 18.34 -12.23 22.89
C HIS A 46 19.71 -11.85 22.30
N TYR A 47 20.37 -10.84 22.87
CA TYR A 47 21.77 -10.81 23.35
C TYR A 47 22.04 -9.40 23.95
N PRO A 48 22.94 -9.24 24.94
CA PRO A 48 22.95 -8.08 25.82
C PRO A 48 23.54 -6.83 25.18
N LEU A 49 22.79 -5.73 25.28
CA LEU A 49 23.18 -4.32 25.25
C LEU A 49 24.62 -4.02 24.79
N LEU A 50 24.79 -3.87 23.48
CA LEU A 50 25.87 -3.03 22.94
C LEU A 50 25.34 -1.60 22.83
N LYS A 51 25.99 -0.70 23.57
CA LYS A 51 25.69 0.73 23.63
C LYS A 51 25.56 1.28 22.22
N SER A 52 24.41 1.89 21.94
CA SER A 52 24.13 2.59 20.71
C SER A 52 25.20 3.64 20.43
N ASN A 53 25.80 3.59 19.24
CA ASN A 53 26.36 4.78 18.64
C ASN A 53 25.18 5.73 18.39
N ARG A 54 25.00 6.67 19.30
CA ARG A 54 24.09 7.81 19.16
C ARG A 54 24.55 8.64 17.95
N SER A 55 24.02 8.38 16.77
CA SER A 55 23.70 9.50 15.88
C SER A 55 22.46 10.16 16.47
N GLN A 56 22.69 11.21 17.26
CA GLN A 56 21.63 12.04 17.81
C GLN A 56 20.85 12.64 16.63
N PHE A 57 19.65 12.12 16.36
CA PHE A 57 18.65 12.90 15.66
C PHE A 57 18.07 13.86 16.70
N THR A 58 18.67 15.03 16.80
CA THR A 58 18.13 16.14 17.57
C THR A 58 17.19 16.87 16.61
N PRO A 59 15.86 16.80 16.78
CA PRO A 59 14.99 17.68 16.01
C PRO A 59 15.39 19.12 16.36
N PRO A 60 15.61 20.01 15.37
CA PRO A 60 15.94 21.39 15.69
C PRO A 60 14.78 21.97 16.50
N ALA A 61 15.08 22.58 17.64
CA ALA A 61 14.13 23.43 18.35
C ALA A 61 13.84 24.63 17.43
N ARG A 62 12.73 24.57 16.70
CA ARG A 62 12.23 25.68 15.88
C ARG A 62 10.95 26.22 16.50
N SER A 63 10.83 27.55 16.45
CA SER A 63 9.69 28.32 16.92
C SER A 63 8.38 27.81 16.31
N LEU A 64 7.32 27.82 17.11
CA LEU A 64 5.94 27.37 16.82
C LEU A 64 5.22 28.09 15.65
N ILE A 65 5.92 28.86 14.80
CA ILE A 65 5.34 29.72 13.76
C ILE A 65 6.20 29.71 12.49
N ASP A 66 6.84 28.58 12.17
CA ASP A 66 7.36 28.34 10.82
C ASP A 66 6.90 26.95 10.40
N VAL A 67 5.90 26.93 9.52
CA VAL A 67 5.19 25.73 9.05
C VAL A 67 5.76 25.46 7.66
N ASP A 68 6.94 24.83 7.60
CA ASP A 68 7.45 24.29 6.33
C ASP A 68 6.57 23.07 5.98
N ASP A 69 5.74 23.17 4.94
CA ASP A 69 4.84 22.11 4.42
C ASP A 69 5.61 21.07 3.57
N ASP A 70 6.86 20.77 3.94
CA ASP A 70 7.71 19.84 3.20
C ASP A 70 7.56 18.40 3.71
N THR A 71 7.60 17.43 2.81
CA THR A 71 7.75 16.01 3.17
C THR A 71 9.19 15.57 2.94
N VAL A 72 9.84 15.04 3.98
CA VAL A 72 11.19 14.50 3.92
C VAL A 72 11.15 12.99 3.81
N LEU A 73 11.95 12.46 2.90
CA LEU A 73 11.98 11.06 2.52
C LEU A 73 13.43 10.58 2.62
N HIS A 74 13.71 9.62 3.50
CA HIS A 74 15.05 9.03 3.61
C HIS A 74 15.05 7.62 3.03
N ASN A 75 15.42 7.42 1.77
CA ASN A 75 15.40 6.12 1.10
C ASN A 75 16.62 5.25 1.48
N ALA A 76 16.43 3.99 1.87
CA ALA A 76 17.50 3.05 2.18
C ALA A 76 17.27 1.69 1.51
N GLU A 77 18.34 1.11 0.98
CA GLU A 77 18.35 -0.25 0.42
C GLU A 77 19.37 -1.12 1.17
N PHE A 78 18.99 -2.36 1.44
CA PHE A 78 19.82 -3.34 2.15
C PHE A 78 20.06 -4.57 1.27
N ASP A 79 21.20 -5.24 1.44
CA ASP A 79 21.41 -6.57 0.86
C ASP A 79 20.75 -7.68 1.71
N ALA A 80 20.92 -8.93 1.27
CA ALA A 80 20.38 -10.10 1.97
C ALA A 80 20.97 -10.33 3.37
N ASP A 81 22.13 -9.74 3.67
CA ASP A 81 22.76 -9.79 4.99
C ASP A 81 22.33 -8.58 5.86
N PHE A 82 21.33 -7.82 5.41
CA PHE A 82 20.86 -6.58 6.02
C PHE A 82 21.92 -5.49 6.12
N ALA A 83 22.99 -5.55 5.32
CA ALA A 83 23.96 -4.47 5.23
C ALA A 83 23.39 -3.32 4.39
N LEU A 84 23.56 -2.09 4.87
CA LEU A 84 23.13 -0.89 4.15
C LEU A 84 23.97 -0.73 2.89
N VAL A 85 23.32 -0.74 1.73
CA VAL A 85 23.96 -0.61 0.42
C VAL A 85 23.89 0.82 -0.07
N GLN A 86 22.74 1.45 0.13
CA GLN A 86 22.47 2.78 -0.38
C GLN A 86 21.56 3.53 0.58
N LYS A 87 21.84 4.82 0.75
CA LYS A 87 20.95 5.76 1.41
C LYS A 87 20.84 7.04 0.58
N ARG A 88 19.62 7.52 0.35
CA ARG A 88 19.33 8.79 -0.34
C ARG A 88 18.32 9.59 0.49
N GLU A 89 18.31 10.90 0.33
CA GLU A 89 17.36 11.78 1.00
C GLU A 89 16.74 12.72 -0.02
N PHE A 90 15.43 12.88 0.05
CA PHE A 90 14.66 13.77 -0.81
C PHE A 90 13.75 14.64 0.04
N VAL A 91 13.58 15.89 -0.38
CA VAL A 91 12.60 16.81 0.19
C VAL A 91 11.64 17.16 -0.92
N VAL A 92 10.35 16.91 -0.70
CA VAL A 92 9.29 17.28 -1.65
C VAL A 92 8.45 18.40 -1.05
N PRO A 93 8.15 19.47 -1.81
CA PRO A 93 7.50 20.68 -1.30
C PRO A 93 5.97 20.54 -1.26
N ASP A 94 5.48 19.42 -0.72
CA ASP A 94 4.07 19.13 -0.50
C ASP A 94 3.88 18.43 0.86
N HIS A 95 2.80 18.76 1.57
CA HIS A 95 2.37 18.06 2.77
C HIS A 95 1.53 16.83 2.38
N LEU A 96 2.15 15.65 2.44
CA LEU A 96 1.57 14.41 1.94
C LEU A 96 1.52 13.33 3.02
N MET A 97 0.46 12.52 2.97
CA MET A 97 0.44 11.20 3.60
C MET A 97 0.85 10.16 2.55
N ILE A 98 1.98 9.50 2.78
CA ILE A 98 2.40 8.34 1.98
C ILE A 98 1.91 7.07 2.67
N HIS A 99 0.87 6.44 2.12
CA HIS A 99 0.35 5.17 2.64
C HIS A 99 1.16 3.98 2.13
N ASP A 100 1.35 3.89 0.82
CA ASP A 100 2.22 2.91 0.19
C ASP A 100 3.09 3.59 -0.88
N TRP A 101 4.10 2.85 -1.32
CA TRP A 101 5.10 3.28 -2.27
C TRP A 101 5.54 2.07 -3.11
N THR A 102 6.29 2.31 -4.17
CA THR A 102 6.88 1.23 -4.95
C THR A 102 8.19 1.68 -5.57
N PHE A 103 8.82 0.81 -6.33
CA PHE A 103 10.00 1.14 -7.10
C PHE A 103 9.93 0.49 -8.48
N THR A 104 10.72 1.06 -9.37
CA THR A 104 11.07 0.51 -10.67
C THR A 104 12.58 0.28 -10.73
N ASP A 105 13.11 -0.15 -11.88
CA ASP A 105 14.55 -0.24 -12.07
C ASP A 105 15.28 1.08 -11.77
N ASN A 106 14.71 2.24 -12.13
CA ASN A 106 15.39 3.53 -12.03
C ASN A 106 14.76 4.52 -11.02
N HIS A 107 13.53 4.28 -10.54
CA HIS A 107 12.82 5.23 -9.69
C HIS A 107 12.26 4.61 -8.42
N TYR A 108 12.33 5.34 -7.30
CA TYR A 108 11.36 5.17 -6.22
C TYR A 108 10.12 5.95 -6.64
N VAL A 109 8.96 5.30 -6.58
CA VAL A 109 7.70 5.90 -6.99
C VAL A 109 6.82 6.10 -5.77
N LEU A 110 6.56 7.36 -5.44
CA LEU A 110 5.73 7.71 -4.30
C LEU A 110 4.36 8.18 -4.76
N LEU A 111 3.34 7.62 -4.15
CA LEU A 111 1.95 7.98 -4.39
C LEU A 111 1.49 8.87 -3.24
N GLY A 112 1.48 10.18 -3.48
CA GLY A 112 1.13 11.15 -2.46
C GLY A 112 -0.37 11.22 -2.23
N ASN A 113 -0.81 11.15 -0.98
CA ASN A 113 -2.17 11.53 -0.61
C ASN A 113 -2.15 12.93 -0.01
N ARG A 114 -2.84 13.87 -0.65
CA ARG A 114 -2.93 15.26 -0.19
C ARG A 114 -3.79 15.34 1.06
N ILE A 115 -3.19 15.83 2.14
CA ILE A 115 -3.82 16.01 3.44
C ILE A 115 -3.64 17.46 3.87
N LYS A 116 -4.45 17.88 4.84
CA LYS A 116 -4.29 19.16 5.54
C LYS A 116 -4.73 19.02 6.98
N LEU A 117 -4.34 19.99 7.79
CA LEU A 117 -4.75 20.06 9.18
C LEU A 117 -6.24 20.39 9.29
N ASP A 118 -6.95 19.61 10.10
CA ASP A 118 -8.28 19.94 10.60
C ASP A 118 -8.13 20.73 11.90
N ILE A 119 -8.36 22.04 11.88
CA ILE A 119 -8.12 22.92 13.04
C ILE A 119 -8.91 22.47 14.28
N PRO A 120 -10.24 22.22 14.20
CA PRO A 120 -11.00 21.74 15.35
C PRO A 120 -10.48 20.40 15.88
N GLY A 121 -10.25 19.42 15.00
CA GLY A 121 -9.70 18.12 15.36
C GLY A 121 -8.30 18.21 15.96
N SER A 122 -7.47 19.13 15.49
CA SER A 122 -6.13 19.41 16.02
C SER A 122 -6.17 19.95 17.44
N LEU A 123 -7.01 20.96 17.71
CA LEU A 123 -7.20 21.51 19.06
C LEU A 123 -7.66 20.43 20.03
N LEU A 124 -8.60 19.58 19.61
CA LEU A 124 -9.10 18.48 20.42
C LEU A 124 -8.04 17.39 20.64
N ALA A 125 -7.24 17.06 19.62
CA ALA A 125 -6.14 16.10 19.74
C ALA A 125 -5.08 16.58 20.74
N LEU A 126 -4.75 17.88 20.76
CA LEU A 126 -3.81 18.48 21.72
C LEU A 126 -4.27 18.37 23.18
N THR A 127 -5.58 18.35 23.43
CA THR A 127 -6.12 18.11 24.78
C THR A 127 -6.03 16.65 25.23
N GLY A 128 -5.63 15.72 24.34
CA GLY A 128 -5.64 14.28 24.59
C GLY A 128 -7.04 13.67 24.57
N THR A 129 -8.08 14.44 24.24
CA THR A 129 -9.46 13.95 24.19
C THR A 129 -9.78 13.24 22.87
N TYR A 130 -9.04 13.54 21.81
CA TYR A 130 -9.18 12.93 20.48
C TYR A 130 -7.87 12.26 20.07
N PRO A 131 -7.92 11.17 19.28
CA PRO A 131 -6.72 10.58 18.73
C PRO A 131 -6.08 11.55 17.76
N MET A 132 -4.77 11.51 17.71
CA MET A 132 -3.92 12.34 16.86
C MET A 132 -4.31 12.31 15.37
N ILE A 133 -4.82 11.19 14.84
CA ILE A 133 -5.34 11.09 13.46
C ILE A 133 -6.52 12.03 13.17
N ALA A 134 -7.20 12.52 14.22
CA ALA A 134 -8.30 13.48 14.08
C ALA A 134 -7.81 14.89 13.70
N ALA A 135 -6.51 15.16 13.78
CA ALA A 135 -5.91 16.40 13.34
C ALA A 135 -5.80 16.51 11.80
N LEU A 136 -6.11 15.44 11.06
CA LEU A 136 -5.96 15.39 9.61
C LEU A 136 -7.30 15.25 8.89
N THR A 137 -7.38 15.90 7.74
CA THR A 137 -8.41 15.67 6.74
C THR A 137 -7.79 15.60 5.35
N VAL A 138 -8.52 15.00 4.41
CA VAL A 138 -8.10 14.98 3.01
C VAL A 138 -8.15 16.39 2.44
N ASP A 139 -7.22 16.73 1.53
CA ASP A 139 -7.25 18.01 0.83
C ASP A 139 -7.73 17.88 -0.61
N PRO A 140 -8.99 18.26 -0.92
CA PRO A 140 -9.56 18.04 -2.24
C PRO A 140 -9.21 19.13 -3.27
N THR A 141 -8.33 20.09 -2.93
CA THR A 141 -8.03 21.29 -3.74
C THR A 141 -7.56 20.97 -5.16
N ARG A 142 -6.80 19.88 -5.33
CA ARG A 142 -6.32 19.41 -6.65
C ARG A 142 -7.01 18.13 -7.08
N GLN A 143 -7.54 18.11 -8.30
CA GLN A 143 -8.34 17.01 -8.86
C GLN A 143 -7.50 15.86 -9.46
N SER A 144 -6.24 15.74 -9.07
CA SER A 144 -5.28 14.72 -9.48
C SER A 144 -4.60 14.09 -8.27
N THR A 145 -3.92 12.96 -8.48
CA THR A 145 -3.04 12.33 -7.50
C THR A 145 -1.57 12.60 -7.89
N PRO A 146 -0.75 13.17 -6.99
CA PRO A 146 0.66 13.40 -7.27
C PRO A 146 1.45 12.09 -7.20
N VAL A 147 2.22 11.83 -8.26
CA VAL A 147 3.15 10.71 -8.35
C VAL A 147 4.57 11.24 -8.46
N TYR A 148 5.35 11.11 -7.40
CA TYR A 148 6.75 11.53 -7.37
C TYR A 148 7.64 10.41 -7.90
N LEU A 149 8.55 10.77 -8.81
CA LEU A 149 9.51 9.87 -9.41
C LEU A 149 10.90 10.28 -8.94
N LEU A 150 11.41 9.59 -7.92
CA LEU A 150 12.69 9.90 -7.28
C LEU A 150 13.77 8.98 -7.84
N PRO A 151 14.92 9.49 -8.27
CA PRO A 151 15.95 8.65 -8.88
C PRO A 151 16.51 7.63 -7.87
N ARG A 152 16.65 6.36 -8.27
CA ARG A 152 17.25 5.30 -7.43
C ARG A 152 18.76 5.23 -7.53
N SER A 153 19.35 5.69 -8.62
CA SER A 153 20.79 5.62 -8.84
C SER A 153 21.33 6.96 -9.39
N PRO A 154 22.66 7.17 -9.36
CA PRO A 154 23.28 8.33 -10.00
C PRO A 154 22.97 8.42 -11.49
N GLU A 155 22.86 7.28 -12.19
CA GLU A 155 22.51 7.25 -13.62
C GLU A 155 21.07 7.71 -13.87
N ALA A 156 20.15 7.35 -12.98
CA ALA A 156 18.76 7.82 -13.04
C ALA A 156 18.66 9.32 -12.70
N GLU A 157 19.50 9.82 -11.79
CA GLU A 157 19.59 11.24 -11.43
C GLU A 157 20.22 12.10 -12.53
N ALA A 158 21.07 11.51 -13.37
CA ALA A 158 21.66 12.20 -14.52
C ALA A 158 20.62 12.53 -15.63
N VAL A 159 19.40 12.01 -15.52
CA VAL A 159 18.28 12.41 -16.37
C VAL A 159 17.79 13.79 -15.89
N ASP A 160 17.62 14.72 -16.83
CA ASP A 160 17.24 16.14 -16.63
C ASP A 160 15.76 16.33 -16.17
N ARG A 161 15.32 15.54 -15.18
CA ARG A 161 14.01 15.63 -14.54
C ARG A 161 14.17 16.16 -13.12
N ASP A 162 13.44 17.23 -12.82
CA ASP A 162 13.23 17.68 -11.46
C ASP A 162 12.32 16.70 -10.70
N TRP A 163 12.88 15.93 -9.76
CA TRP A 163 12.16 14.96 -8.94
C TRP A 163 11.25 15.61 -7.90
N SER A 164 11.42 16.91 -7.59
CA SER A 164 10.55 17.66 -6.69
C SER A 164 9.21 18.03 -7.34
N VAL A 165 9.09 17.85 -8.67
CA VAL A 165 7.85 18.07 -9.42
C VAL A 165 7.15 16.73 -9.68
N PRO A 166 5.95 16.51 -9.14
CA PRO A 166 5.22 15.26 -9.36
C PRO A 166 4.65 15.18 -10.78
N VAL A 167 4.42 13.96 -11.25
CA VAL A 167 3.47 13.71 -12.33
C VAL A 167 2.06 13.72 -11.73
N GLU A 168 1.17 14.52 -12.27
CA GLU A 168 -0.22 14.59 -11.81
C GLU A 168 -1.07 13.53 -12.53
N ALA A 169 -1.35 12.41 -11.85
CA ALA A 169 -2.16 11.32 -12.37
C ALA A 169 -3.67 11.62 -12.18
N PRO A 170 -4.49 11.65 -13.25
CA PRO A 170 -5.92 11.86 -13.13
C PRO A 170 -6.67 10.53 -12.96
N PRO A 171 -7.68 10.40 -12.08
CA PRO A 171 -8.28 11.44 -11.24
C PRO A 171 -7.65 11.52 -9.84
N GLN A 172 -8.10 12.46 -9.01
CA GLN A 172 -7.85 12.45 -7.57
C GLN A 172 -8.35 11.13 -6.95
N MET A 173 -7.44 10.45 -6.29
CA MET A 173 -7.68 9.21 -5.55
C MET A 173 -6.88 9.20 -4.27
N TRP A 174 -7.42 8.55 -3.25
CA TRP A 174 -6.63 8.06 -2.13
C TRP A 174 -5.91 6.79 -2.57
N SER A 175 -4.61 6.91 -2.80
CA SER A 175 -3.72 5.81 -3.12
C SER A 175 -3.57 4.91 -1.91
N MET A 176 -3.94 3.64 -2.08
CA MET A 176 -3.85 2.62 -1.04
C MET A 176 -2.63 1.76 -1.32
N HIS A 177 -2.78 0.54 -1.82
CA HIS A 177 -1.71 -0.44 -1.88
C HIS A 177 -1.20 -0.64 -3.30
N VAL A 178 0.10 -0.82 -3.46
CA VAL A 178 0.75 -1.07 -4.76
C VAL A 178 1.16 -2.53 -4.85
N GLY A 179 0.65 -3.21 -5.87
CA GLY A 179 1.00 -4.59 -6.16
C GLY A 179 2.32 -4.70 -6.90
N ASN A 180 2.53 -3.84 -7.92
CA ASN A 180 3.76 -3.84 -8.71
C ASN A 180 3.97 -2.52 -9.46
N ALA A 181 5.21 -2.23 -9.85
CA ALA A 181 5.52 -1.22 -10.85
C ALA A 181 6.73 -1.64 -11.68
N PHE A 182 6.81 -1.21 -12.94
CA PHE A 182 7.92 -1.53 -13.82
C PHE A 182 8.10 -0.46 -14.90
N GLU A 183 9.26 -0.50 -15.55
CA GLU A 183 9.64 0.39 -16.63
C GLU A 183 9.80 -0.37 -17.95
N GLU A 184 9.44 0.28 -19.04
CA GLU A 184 9.73 -0.15 -20.40
C GLU A 184 10.31 1.00 -21.20
N ARG A 185 11.35 0.73 -21.98
CA ARG A 185 11.93 1.74 -22.87
C ARG A 185 11.16 1.74 -24.19
N ASP A 186 10.88 2.92 -24.70
CA ASP A 186 10.38 3.07 -26.07
C ASP A 186 11.53 3.16 -27.08
N ASP A 187 11.22 2.97 -28.36
CA ASP A 187 12.20 3.02 -29.46
C ASP A 187 12.90 4.38 -29.62
N ARG A 188 12.35 5.44 -29.02
CA ARG A 188 12.86 6.82 -29.06
C ARG A 188 13.72 7.16 -27.84
N GLY A 189 13.96 6.19 -26.96
CA GLY A 189 14.74 6.34 -25.73
C GLY A 189 13.96 6.98 -24.57
N GLY A 190 12.64 7.13 -24.70
CA GLY A 190 11.74 7.45 -23.61
C GLY A 190 11.49 6.23 -22.71
N THR A 191 10.81 6.47 -21.60
CA THR A 191 10.51 5.47 -20.58
C THR A 191 9.02 5.50 -20.24
N SER A 192 8.33 4.38 -20.39
CA SER A 192 6.97 4.17 -19.92
C SER A 192 7.01 3.46 -18.57
N ILE A 193 6.46 4.10 -17.54
CA ILE A 193 6.31 3.54 -16.20
C ILE A 193 4.87 3.06 -16.04
N GLN A 194 4.70 1.80 -15.64
CA GLN A 194 3.38 1.23 -15.33
C GLN A 194 3.34 0.81 -13.87
N LEU A 195 2.23 1.13 -13.20
CA LEU A 195 1.98 0.77 -11.80
C LEU A 195 0.62 0.08 -11.69
N HIS A 196 0.58 -1.07 -11.00
CA HIS A 196 -0.66 -1.74 -10.61
C HIS A 196 -0.90 -1.50 -9.12
N MET A 197 -1.99 -0.82 -8.80
CA MET A 197 -2.30 -0.42 -7.43
C MET A 197 -3.80 -0.47 -7.16
N SER A 198 -4.17 -0.32 -5.90
CA SER A 198 -5.52 -0.03 -5.47
C SER A 198 -5.65 1.43 -5.04
N GLY A 199 -6.79 2.03 -5.32
CA GLY A 199 -7.15 3.35 -4.84
C GLY A 199 -8.64 3.50 -4.61
N CYS A 200 -9.03 4.40 -3.74
CA CYS A 200 -10.43 4.76 -3.50
C CYS A 200 -10.64 6.27 -3.62
N SER A 201 -11.90 6.71 -3.58
CA SER A 201 -12.19 8.14 -3.63
C SER A 201 -12.06 8.77 -2.24
N TYR A 202 -11.75 10.06 -2.19
CA TYR A 202 -11.68 10.84 -0.95
C TYR A 202 -13.01 10.85 -0.18
N GLN A 203 -14.15 10.62 -0.85
CA GLN A 203 -15.47 10.49 -0.22
C GLN A 203 -15.70 9.15 0.48
N TRP A 204 -14.93 8.11 0.14
CA TRP A 204 -14.99 6.81 0.82
C TRP A 204 -13.94 6.70 1.93
N PHE A 205 -12.76 7.29 1.71
CA PHE A 205 -11.72 7.34 2.73
C PHE A 205 -12.14 8.21 3.92
N HIS A 206 -11.87 7.76 5.15
CA HIS A 206 -12.31 8.48 6.34
C HIS A 206 -11.37 8.27 7.54
N PHE A 207 -10.56 9.28 7.87
CA PHE A 207 -9.57 9.24 8.95
C PHE A 207 -10.13 8.78 10.31
N HIS A 208 -11.29 9.31 10.73
CA HIS A 208 -11.82 9.03 12.06
C HIS A 208 -12.52 7.67 12.22
N ARG A 209 -12.84 7.00 11.11
CA ARG A 209 -13.68 5.78 11.09
C ARG A 209 -13.18 4.76 10.06
N MET A 210 -11.87 4.70 9.84
CA MET A 210 -11.29 3.71 8.94
C MET A 210 -11.75 2.30 9.33
N PHE A 211 -12.18 1.53 8.35
CA PHE A 211 -12.75 0.19 8.52
C PHE A 211 -13.99 0.11 9.44
N GLY A 212 -14.58 1.26 9.79
CA GLY A 212 -15.70 1.35 10.71
C GLY A 212 -15.34 1.40 12.19
N TYR A 213 -14.06 1.56 12.55
CA TYR A 213 -13.66 1.66 13.96
C TYR A 213 -14.00 3.04 14.53
N ASN A 214 -14.77 3.07 15.61
CA ASN A 214 -15.07 4.28 16.36
C ASN A 214 -14.29 4.28 17.68
N TRP A 215 -13.31 5.17 17.78
CA TRP A 215 -12.43 5.28 18.94
C TRP A 215 -13.15 5.74 20.22
N GLN A 216 -14.25 6.50 20.11
CA GLN A 216 -14.98 7.04 21.27
C GLN A 216 -15.66 5.93 22.08
N ASN A 217 -16.28 4.98 21.38
CA ASN A 217 -16.99 3.86 21.99
C ASN A 217 -16.25 2.51 21.85
N LYS A 218 -15.07 2.52 21.22
CA LYS A 218 -14.20 1.36 20.97
C LYS A 218 -14.92 0.23 20.22
N LYS A 219 -15.89 0.55 19.36
CA LYS A 219 -16.63 -0.43 18.54
C LYS A 219 -16.15 -0.40 17.10
N LEU A 220 -16.11 -1.59 16.50
CA LEU A 220 -15.90 -1.78 15.06
C LEU A 220 -17.25 -2.05 14.40
N ASP A 221 -17.68 -1.17 13.51
CA ASP A 221 -18.89 -1.33 12.70
C ASP A 221 -18.58 -1.09 11.21
N PRO A 222 -18.29 -2.16 10.44
CA PRO A 222 -17.89 -2.03 9.04
C PRO A 222 -19.04 -1.60 8.13
N SER A 223 -20.29 -1.54 8.62
CA SER A 223 -21.43 -1.07 7.82
C SER A 223 -21.24 0.38 7.34
N PHE A 224 -20.48 1.20 8.08
CA PHE A 224 -20.12 2.56 7.69
C PHE A 224 -19.43 2.60 6.32
N MET A 225 -18.53 1.66 6.04
CA MET A 225 -17.80 1.58 4.76
C MET A 225 -18.68 1.11 3.59
N ASN A 226 -19.94 0.74 3.88
CA ASN A 226 -20.92 0.30 2.89
C ASN A 226 -21.94 1.39 2.52
N ILE A 227 -21.89 2.57 3.16
CA ILE A 227 -22.75 3.73 2.87
C ILE A 227 -22.20 4.53 1.68
N ALA A 228 -21.76 3.85 0.62
CA ALA A 228 -21.24 4.48 -0.57
C ALA A 228 -22.40 4.91 -1.49
N LYS A 229 -22.43 6.18 -1.90
CA LYS A 229 -23.46 6.72 -2.80
C LYS A 229 -23.23 6.34 -4.27
N GLY A 230 -22.04 5.83 -4.60
CA GLY A 230 -21.66 5.41 -5.95
C GLY A 230 -20.50 4.41 -5.94
N ARG A 231 -20.41 3.59 -7.00
CA ARG A 231 -19.35 2.56 -7.12
C ARG A 231 -17.98 3.18 -7.37
N GLU A 232 -17.95 4.38 -7.92
CA GLU A 232 -16.76 5.20 -8.16
C GLU A 232 -16.11 5.71 -6.87
N TRP A 233 -16.77 5.56 -5.71
CA TRP A 233 -16.15 5.90 -4.42
C TRP A 233 -15.31 4.76 -3.85
N LEU A 234 -15.71 3.52 -4.16
CA LEU A 234 -15.17 2.32 -3.55
C LEU A 234 -13.72 2.03 -4.00
N PRO A 235 -12.94 1.26 -3.22
CA PRO A 235 -11.61 0.79 -3.61
C PRO A 235 -11.64 0.01 -4.92
N ARG A 236 -10.70 0.30 -5.81
CA ARG A 236 -10.58 -0.36 -7.13
C ARG A 236 -9.13 -0.63 -7.45
N LEU A 237 -8.90 -1.72 -8.19
CA LEU A 237 -7.62 -1.95 -8.84
C LEU A 237 -7.50 -1.09 -10.10
N VAL A 238 -6.40 -0.35 -10.21
CA VAL A 238 -6.09 0.55 -11.31
C VAL A 238 -4.66 0.35 -11.81
N GLN A 239 -4.47 0.65 -13.10
CA GLN A 239 -3.16 0.86 -13.70
C GLN A 239 -2.92 2.35 -13.88
N VAL A 240 -1.83 2.86 -13.31
CA VAL A 240 -1.28 4.19 -13.64
C VAL A 240 -0.21 3.99 -14.70
N SER A 241 -0.28 4.73 -15.81
CA SER A 241 0.73 4.72 -16.87
C SER A 241 1.29 6.13 -17.02
N ILE A 242 2.62 6.27 -17.00
CA ILE A 242 3.34 7.53 -17.12
C ILE A 242 4.36 7.38 -18.25
N ASP A 243 4.23 8.20 -19.29
CA ASP A 243 5.16 8.21 -20.41
C ASP A 243 6.11 9.40 -20.27
N LEU A 244 7.40 9.12 -20.14
CA LEU A 244 8.48 10.10 -20.05
C LEU A 244 9.27 10.10 -21.35
N ASP A 245 9.67 11.28 -21.83
CA ASP A 245 10.65 11.35 -22.90
C ASP A 245 12.09 11.09 -22.40
N LYS A 246 13.06 11.11 -23.32
CA LYS A 246 14.48 10.88 -23.01
C LYS A 246 15.10 11.85 -21.98
N ARG A 247 14.48 13.01 -21.73
CA ARG A 247 14.89 13.98 -20.70
C ARG A 247 14.11 13.81 -19.40
N GLY A 248 13.20 12.83 -19.32
CA GLY A 248 12.35 12.60 -18.17
C GLY A 248 11.13 13.53 -18.09
N ALA A 249 10.84 14.31 -19.14
CA ALA A 249 9.64 15.14 -19.19
C ALA A 249 8.41 14.28 -19.46
N CYS A 250 7.34 14.48 -18.67
CA CYS A 250 6.10 13.73 -18.81
C CYS A 250 5.36 14.14 -20.10
N ARG A 251 5.11 13.17 -20.97
CA ARG A 251 4.36 13.31 -22.22
C ARG A 251 2.90 12.90 -22.06
N GLY A 252 2.62 12.01 -21.12
CA GLY A 252 1.27 11.54 -20.83
C GLY A 252 1.21 10.84 -19.49
N CYS A 253 0.09 11.02 -18.79
CA CYS A 253 -0.25 10.20 -17.64
C CYS A 253 -1.71 9.79 -17.74
N SER A 254 -2.01 8.51 -17.51
CA SER A 254 -3.37 8.00 -17.50
C SER A 254 -3.58 6.99 -16.38
N VAL A 255 -4.80 6.95 -15.86
CA VAL A 255 -5.25 5.93 -14.91
C VAL A 255 -6.41 5.18 -15.52
N LYS A 256 -6.31 3.86 -15.56
CA LYS A 256 -7.35 2.95 -16.07
C LYS A 256 -7.65 1.88 -15.04
N ARG A 257 -8.84 1.28 -15.08
CA ARG A 257 -9.12 0.09 -14.28
C ARG A 257 -8.25 -1.06 -14.78
N LEU A 258 -7.81 -1.94 -13.88
CA LEU A 258 -7.14 -3.19 -14.32
C LEU A 258 -8.09 -4.11 -15.08
N SER A 259 -9.39 -4.03 -14.80
CA SER A 259 -10.42 -4.80 -15.48
C SER A 259 -11.71 -4.00 -15.53
N ASP A 260 -12.27 -3.86 -16.73
CA ASP A 260 -13.63 -3.35 -16.91
C ASP A 260 -14.69 -4.41 -16.59
N GLN A 261 -14.31 -5.69 -16.61
CA GLN A 261 -15.19 -6.81 -16.23
C GLN A 261 -15.37 -6.89 -14.71
N TRP A 262 -14.37 -6.46 -13.94
CA TRP A 262 -14.42 -6.40 -12.48
C TRP A 262 -14.88 -5.02 -11.98
N THR A 263 -16.15 -4.93 -11.59
CA THR A 263 -16.76 -3.66 -11.13
C THR A 263 -16.99 -3.59 -9.61
N ARG A 264 -16.48 -4.56 -8.86
CA ARG A 264 -16.69 -4.68 -7.40
C ARG A 264 -15.45 -4.16 -6.64
N PRO A 265 -15.60 -3.80 -5.36
CA PRO A 265 -14.48 -3.38 -4.54
C PRO A 265 -13.38 -4.43 -4.45
N ALA A 266 -12.14 -3.99 -4.60
CA ALA A 266 -10.96 -4.82 -4.42
C ALA A 266 -9.76 -3.99 -3.96
N ASP A 267 -8.91 -4.60 -3.14
CA ASP A 267 -7.72 -4.00 -2.53
C ASP A 267 -6.72 -5.11 -2.13
N PHE A 268 -5.58 -4.72 -1.57
CA PHE A 268 -4.45 -5.61 -1.25
C PHE A 268 -4.00 -6.41 -2.49
N PRO A 269 -3.57 -5.71 -3.58
CA PRO A 269 -3.08 -6.36 -4.77
C PRO A 269 -1.78 -7.11 -4.46
N ALA A 270 -1.77 -8.40 -4.75
CA ALA A 270 -0.64 -9.30 -4.70
C ALA A 270 -0.32 -9.82 -6.11
N ILE A 271 0.96 -10.08 -6.35
CA ILE A 271 1.48 -10.69 -7.57
C ILE A 271 2.39 -11.86 -7.21
N ASN A 272 2.79 -12.65 -8.21
CA ASN A 272 3.92 -13.56 -8.02
C ASN A 272 5.19 -12.73 -7.74
N PRO A 273 5.86 -12.90 -6.59
CA PRO A 273 7.01 -12.07 -6.21
C PRO A 273 8.20 -12.20 -7.20
N SER A 274 8.26 -13.28 -7.99
CA SER A 274 9.27 -13.46 -9.04
C SER A 274 9.13 -12.43 -10.19
N PHE A 275 7.99 -11.74 -10.25
CA PHE A 275 7.66 -10.70 -11.23
C PHE A 275 7.67 -9.30 -10.62
N ALA A 276 8.11 -9.15 -9.37
CA ALA A 276 8.31 -7.83 -8.76
C ALA A 276 9.29 -7.00 -9.61
N ASN A 277 8.96 -5.72 -9.83
CA ASN A 277 9.72 -4.80 -10.67
C ASN A 277 9.86 -5.24 -12.15
N ARG A 278 8.91 -6.05 -12.64
CA ARG A 278 8.83 -6.49 -14.03
C ARG A 278 7.38 -6.51 -14.49
N ARG A 279 7.16 -6.52 -15.81
CA ARG A 279 5.82 -6.73 -16.36
C ARG A 279 5.23 -8.04 -15.84
N ASN A 280 4.04 -7.95 -15.24
CA ASN A 280 3.23 -9.07 -14.79
C ASN A 280 1.87 -9.07 -15.53
N ARG A 281 1.29 -10.25 -15.71
CA ARG A 281 -0.02 -10.52 -16.30
C ARG A 281 -1.12 -10.73 -15.25
N PHE A 282 -0.81 -11.32 -14.10
CA PHE A 282 -1.81 -11.69 -13.10
C PHE A 282 -1.68 -10.83 -11.84
N VAL A 283 -2.83 -10.36 -11.36
CA VAL A 283 -2.98 -9.66 -10.07
C VAL A 283 -4.06 -10.35 -9.25
N TYR A 284 -3.76 -10.63 -7.99
CA TYR A 284 -4.67 -11.23 -7.02
C TYR A 284 -5.04 -10.17 -5.98
N ALA A 285 -6.30 -10.09 -5.56
CA ALA A 285 -6.69 -9.07 -4.58
C ALA A 285 -7.82 -9.57 -3.67
N GLY A 286 -7.83 -9.07 -2.43
CA GLY A 286 -8.98 -9.17 -1.55
C GLY A 286 -10.15 -8.38 -2.16
N ALA A 287 -11.33 -8.98 -2.17
CA ALA A 287 -12.45 -8.51 -2.95
C ALA A 287 -13.79 -8.68 -2.23
N ALA A 288 -14.75 -7.83 -2.57
CA ALA A 288 -16.14 -8.02 -2.19
C ALA A 288 -16.88 -8.80 -3.29
N SER A 289 -17.57 -9.88 -2.90
CA SER A 289 -18.43 -10.66 -3.78
C SER A 289 -19.63 -9.86 -4.28
N GLY A 290 -20.05 -8.83 -3.54
CA GLY A 290 -21.29 -8.08 -3.76
C GLY A 290 -22.56 -8.88 -3.46
N SER A 291 -22.44 -10.12 -2.99
CA SER A 291 -23.58 -11.03 -2.76
C SER A 291 -24.25 -10.82 -1.41
N ARG A 292 -23.60 -10.10 -0.49
CA ARG A 292 -24.08 -9.87 0.87
C ARG A 292 -25.07 -8.70 0.93
N ARG A 293 -26.27 -8.96 1.46
CA ARG A 293 -27.34 -7.95 1.60
C ARG A 293 -26.93 -6.71 2.42
N PHE A 294 -26.24 -6.90 3.54
CA PHE A 294 -25.94 -5.82 4.50
C PHE A 294 -24.52 -5.25 4.42
N LEU A 295 -23.59 -6.01 3.83
CA LEU A 295 -22.17 -5.65 3.72
C LEU A 295 -21.67 -5.96 2.30
N PRO A 296 -22.23 -5.33 1.26
CA PRO A 296 -21.91 -5.66 -0.14
C PRO A 296 -20.51 -5.23 -0.60
N TYR A 297 -19.83 -4.34 0.14
CA TYR A 297 -18.58 -3.70 -0.29
C TYR A 297 -17.40 -3.93 0.65
N PHE A 298 -17.65 -4.03 1.96
CA PHE A 298 -16.62 -4.26 2.97
C PHE A 298 -17.23 -4.91 4.24
N PRO A 299 -16.55 -5.79 4.98
CA PRO A 299 -15.23 -6.37 4.71
C PRO A 299 -15.24 -7.29 3.48
N PHE A 300 -14.05 -7.56 2.94
CA PHE A 300 -13.91 -8.48 1.81
C PHE A 300 -14.25 -9.91 2.22
N ASP A 301 -14.79 -10.67 1.27
CA ASP A 301 -15.21 -12.06 1.46
C ASP A 301 -14.74 -12.98 0.31
N SER A 302 -13.90 -12.45 -0.58
CA SER A 302 -13.50 -13.10 -1.82
C SER A 302 -12.07 -12.75 -2.20
N VAL A 303 -11.49 -13.55 -3.09
CA VAL A 303 -10.25 -13.24 -3.80
C VAL A 303 -10.59 -13.14 -5.29
N VAL A 304 -10.19 -12.05 -5.93
CA VAL A 304 -10.24 -11.89 -7.38
C VAL A 304 -8.86 -12.16 -7.98
N LYS A 305 -8.81 -12.91 -9.08
CA LYS A 305 -7.67 -12.99 -10.00
C LYS A 305 -8.03 -12.17 -11.24
N VAL A 306 -7.22 -11.17 -11.56
CA VAL A 306 -7.33 -10.36 -12.76
C VAL A 306 -6.19 -10.71 -13.70
N ASP A 307 -6.52 -10.99 -14.96
CA ASP A 307 -5.57 -11.03 -16.07
C ASP A 307 -5.52 -9.63 -16.70
N VAL A 308 -4.43 -8.91 -16.51
CA VAL A 308 -4.30 -7.52 -16.98
C VAL A 308 -4.09 -7.43 -18.50
N SER A 309 -3.84 -8.56 -19.19
CA SER A 309 -3.65 -8.55 -20.64
C SER A 309 -4.96 -8.38 -21.42
N ASP A 310 -6.06 -8.92 -20.91
CA ASP A 310 -7.38 -8.85 -21.52
C ASP A 310 -8.47 -8.29 -20.58
N GLY A 311 -8.11 -8.00 -19.34
CA GLY A 311 -9.02 -7.51 -18.30
C GLY A 311 -10.01 -8.58 -17.82
N SER A 312 -9.80 -9.86 -18.10
CA SER A 312 -10.64 -10.93 -17.57
C SER A 312 -10.44 -11.08 -16.06
N ALA A 313 -11.53 -11.36 -15.35
CA ALA A 313 -11.51 -11.49 -13.89
C ALA A 313 -12.25 -12.74 -13.44
N ARG A 314 -11.63 -13.50 -12.54
CA ARG A 314 -12.21 -14.70 -11.91
C ARG A 314 -12.15 -14.56 -10.41
N MET A 315 -13.10 -15.18 -9.70
CA MET A 315 -13.26 -14.98 -8.26
C MET A 315 -13.46 -16.30 -7.53
N TRP A 316 -12.84 -16.40 -6.36
CA TRP A 316 -13.22 -17.35 -5.32
C TRP A 316 -13.88 -16.59 -4.16
N SER A 317 -14.96 -17.12 -3.59
CA SER A 317 -15.68 -16.49 -2.48
C SER A 317 -15.84 -17.43 -1.29
N ALA A 318 -15.64 -16.90 -0.10
CA ALA A 318 -15.93 -17.59 1.15
C ALA A 318 -17.46 -17.70 1.35
N ALA A 319 -17.94 -18.90 1.65
CA ALA A 319 -19.36 -19.14 1.89
C ALA A 319 -19.80 -18.74 3.30
N GLY A 320 -21.04 -18.26 3.44
CA GLY A 320 -21.63 -17.94 4.75
C GLY A 320 -21.12 -16.61 5.33
N ARG A 321 -21.09 -16.45 6.66
CA ARG A 321 -20.62 -15.23 7.35
C ARG A 321 -19.11 -15.30 7.62
N LYS A 322 -18.33 -15.21 6.55
CA LYS A 322 -16.87 -15.33 6.56
C LYS A 322 -16.23 -14.20 5.77
N PHE A 323 -15.15 -13.64 6.31
CA PHE A 323 -14.44 -12.51 5.71
C PHE A 323 -12.97 -12.85 5.51
N VAL A 324 -12.33 -12.23 4.54
CA VAL A 324 -10.95 -12.53 4.15
C VAL A 324 -10.04 -11.32 4.30
N GLY A 325 -8.77 -11.58 4.59
CA GLY A 325 -7.70 -10.59 4.62
C GLY A 325 -6.94 -10.46 3.30
N GLU A 326 -5.72 -9.94 3.38
CA GLU A 326 -4.78 -9.81 2.26
C GLU A 326 -4.41 -11.21 1.69
N PRO A 327 -4.47 -11.39 0.35
CA PRO A 327 -3.90 -12.56 -0.30
C PRO A 327 -2.37 -12.47 -0.37
N VAL A 328 -1.69 -13.60 -0.12
CA VAL A 328 -0.24 -13.77 -0.27
C VAL A 328 0.00 -14.84 -1.33
N PHE A 329 0.80 -14.52 -2.36
CA PHE A 329 1.16 -15.48 -3.40
C PHE A 329 2.42 -16.26 -3.01
N VAL A 330 2.39 -17.58 -3.16
CA VAL A 330 3.53 -18.49 -2.94
C VAL A 330 3.86 -19.21 -4.24
N THR A 331 5.07 -18.98 -4.75
CA THR A 331 5.55 -19.54 -6.02
C THR A 331 5.91 -21.02 -5.87
N THR A 332 5.49 -21.85 -6.82
CA THR A 332 5.87 -23.28 -6.86
C THR A 332 6.42 -23.75 -8.19
N GLY A 333 6.32 -22.93 -9.24
CA GLY A 333 6.80 -23.26 -10.58
C GLY A 333 7.26 -22.04 -11.36
N GLY A 334 7.53 -22.26 -12.66
CA GLY A 334 8.13 -21.24 -13.52
C GLY A 334 7.15 -20.29 -14.22
N ARG A 335 5.87 -20.66 -14.38
CA ARG A 335 4.87 -19.73 -14.94
C ARG A 335 4.39 -18.75 -13.89
N GLU A 336 3.92 -17.60 -14.34
CA GLU A 336 3.50 -16.52 -13.46
C GLU A 336 2.42 -16.91 -12.45
N ASP A 337 1.46 -17.75 -12.83
CA ASP A 337 0.41 -18.25 -11.94
C ASP A 337 0.65 -19.69 -11.44
N ASP A 338 1.85 -20.26 -11.63
CA ASP A 338 2.22 -21.55 -11.02
C ASP A 338 2.56 -21.34 -9.53
N GLY A 339 1.51 -21.37 -8.70
CA GLY A 339 1.63 -21.16 -7.26
C GLY A 339 0.31 -21.31 -6.53
N TYR A 340 0.34 -20.91 -5.26
CA TYR A 340 -0.82 -20.87 -4.38
C TYR A 340 -1.09 -19.45 -3.90
N VAL A 341 -2.36 -19.11 -3.70
CA VAL A 341 -2.77 -17.90 -2.99
C VAL A 341 -3.23 -18.31 -1.59
N LEU A 342 -2.52 -17.81 -0.59
CA LEU A 342 -2.80 -18.02 0.82
C LEU A 342 -3.54 -16.78 1.36
N LEU A 343 -4.52 -16.99 2.22
CA LEU A 343 -5.20 -15.91 2.92
C LEU A 343 -5.81 -16.38 4.22
N VAL A 344 -5.97 -15.47 5.17
CA VAL A 344 -6.70 -15.73 6.40
C VAL A 344 -8.17 -15.40 6.20
N GLU A 345 -9.02 -16.38 6.52
CA GLU A 345 -10.47 -16.26 6.51
C GLU A 345 -10.98 -16.29 7.96
N TYR A 346 -11.72 -15.26 8.39
CA TYR A 346 -12.36 -15.21 9.69
C TYR A 346 -13.84 -15.64 9.59
N ALA A 347 -14.19 -16.73 10.26
CA ALA A 347 -15.55 -17.22 10.39
C ALA A 347 -16.24 -16.61 11.62
N VAL A 348 -17.28 -15.81 11.36
CA VAL A 348 -17.99 -15.06 12.41
C VAL A 348 -18.80 -15.96 13.33
N SER A 349 -19.41 -17.03 12.81
CA SER A 349 -20.26 -17.93 13.60
C SER A 349 -19.50 -18.63 14.72
N ASP A 350 -18.24 -18.97 14.46
CA ASP A 350 -17.45 -19.85 15.31
C ASP A 350 -16.30 -19.10 15.98
N HIS A 351 -16.18 -17.79 15.70
CA HIS A 351 -15.11 -16.91 16.15
C HIS A 351 -13.73 -17.53 15.90
N ARG A 352 -13.46 -17.88 14.65
CA ARG A 352 -12.25 -18.64 14.29
C ARG A 352 -11.66 -18.25 12.94
N CYS A 353 -10.33 -18.18 12.90
CA CYS A 353 -9.58 -18.02 11.66
C CYS A 353 -9.31 -19.37 10.99
N HIS A 354 -9.24 -19.34 9.66
CA HIS A 354 -8.74 -20.44 8.85
C HIS A 354 -7.70 -19.91 7.89
N LEU A 355 -6.59 -20.64 7.73
CA LEU A 355 -5.68 -20.43 6.61
C LEU A 355 -6.26 -21.15 5.39
N VAL A 356 -6.63 -20.38 4.39
CA VAL A 356 -7.17 -20.87 3.11
C VAL A 356 -6.05 -20.91 2.09
N VAL A 357 -5.92 -22.04 1.39
CA VAL A 357 -4.94 -22.25 0.31
C VAL A 357 -5.68 -22.47 -1.00
N LEU A 358 -5.50 -21.56 -1.95
CA LEU A 358 -6.11 -21.62 -3.28
C LEU A 358 -5.06 -21.96 -4.34
N ASP A 359 -5.38 -22.84 -5.30
CA ASP A 359 -4.60 -23.02 -6.53
C ASP A 359 -4.77 -21.76 -7.39
N ALA A 360 -3.68 -21.03 -7.61
CA ALA A 360 -3.72 -19.70 -8.23
C ALA A 360 -4.18 -19.73 -9.71
N ARG A 361 -4.12 -20.89 -10.38
CA ARG A 361 -4.60 -21.08 -11.76
C ARG A 361 -6.11 -21.29 -11.80
N LYS A 362 -6.63 -21.99 -10.79
CA LYS A 362 -8.01 -22.47 -10.74
C LYS A 362 -8.96 -21.50 -10.06
N ILE A 363 -8.51 -20.30 -9.65
CA ILE A 363 -9.42 -19.27 -9.11
C ILE A 363 -10.54 -19.01 -10.14
N GLY A 364 -11.79 -19.17 -9.70
CA GLY A 364 -13.00 -19.18 -10.54
C GLY A 364 -13.58 -20.57 -10.82
N GLU A 365 -12.83 -21.64 -10.55
CA GLU A 365 -13.26 -23.03 -10.72
C GLU A 365 -13.70 -23.66 -9.39
N ARG A 366 -14.44 -24.77 -9.46
CA ARG A 366 -15.01 -25.45 -8.27
C ARG A 366 -13.93 -26.04 -7.34
N ASN A 367 -12.78 -26.40 -7.89
CA ASN A 367 -11.65 -27.04 -7.19
C ASN A 367 -10.48 -26.06 -6.94
N ALA A 368 -10.75 -24.74 -6.90
CA ALA A 368 -9.75 -23.74 -6.54
C ALA A 368 -9.23 -23.91 -5.12
N LEU A 369 -10.10 -24.29 -4.17
CA LEU A 369 -9.74 -24.52 -2.77
C LEU A 369 -8.96 -25.83 -2.65
N VAL A 370 -7.69 -25.75 -2.30
CA VAL A 370 -6.79 -26.90 -2.12
C VAL A 370 -6.84 -27.39 -0.68
N ALA A 371 -6.69 -26.46 0.26
CA ALA A 371 -6.70 -26.76 1.68
C ALA A 371 -7.33 -25.63 2.48
N LYS A 372 -7.89 -26.00 3.63
CA LYS A 372 -8.39 -25.06 4.62
C LYS A 372 -7.98 -25.56 6.01
N LEU A 373 -7.07 -24.84 6.63
CA LEU A 373 -6.46 -25.22 7.89
C LEU A 373 -7.05 -24.35 9.00
N GLU A 374 -7.54 -24.99 10.05
CA GLU A 374 -8.08 -24.29 11.19
C GLU A 374 -6.96 -23.65 12.02
N VAL A 375 -7.09 -22.36 12.35
CA VAL A 375 -6.13 -21.66 13.21
C VAL A 375 -6.54 -21.87 14.68
N PRO A 376 -5.59 -22.15 15.59
CA PRO A 376 -5.86 -22.26 17.02
C PRO A 376 -6.60 -21.02 17.55
N LYS A 377 -7.64 -21.22 18.37
CA LYS A 377 -8.53 -20.16 18.83
C LYS A 377 -7.81 -18.96 19.47
N HIS A 378 -6.71 -19.18 20.17
CA HIS A 378 -5.92 -18.13 20.82
C HIS A 378 -5.12 -17.25 19.84
N LEU A 379 -4.99 -17.68 18.58
CA LEU A 379 -4.37 -16.95 17.47
C LEU A 379 -5.41 -16.34 16.52
N THR A 380 -6.71 -16.49 16.81
CA THR A 380 -7.77 -15.90 15.99
C THR A 380 -7.80 -14.38 16.15
N PHE A 381 -7.93 -13.68 15.03
CA PHE A 381 -8.17 -12.24 14.96
C PHE A 381 -9.28 -11.94 13.94
N PRO A 382 -10.19 -10.99 14.20
CA PRO A 382 -11.36 -10.76 13.34
C PRO A 382 -11.01 -10.15 11.98
N MET A 383 -9.94 -9.35 11.90
CA MET A 383 -9.47 -8.72 10.67
C MET A 383 -7.97 -8.48 10.79
N GLY A 384 -7.22 -9.02 9.84
CA GLY A 384 -5.78 -8.76 9.70
C GLY A 384 -5.52 -7.63 8.70
N PHE A 385 -4.27 -7.16 8.68
CA PHE A 385 -3.78 -6.24 7.65
C PHE A 385 -2.83 -7.02 6.74
N HIS A 386 -1.55 -6.67 6.75
CA HIS A 386 -0.55 -7.26 5.88
C HIS A 386 -0.01 -8.59 6.41
N GLY A 387 0.43 -9.44 5.49
CA GLY A 387 1.14 -10.67 5.74
C GLY A 387 2.23 -10.89 4.71
N PHE A 388 3.16 -11.78 5.02
CA PHE A 388 4.19 -12.19 4.07
C PHE A 388 4.46 -13.67 4.16
N TRP A 389 5.00 -14.21 3.09
CA TRP A 389 5.58 -15.55 3.05
C TRP A 389 7.10 -15.42 3.07
N ALA A 390 7.75 -16.19 3.93
CA ALA A 390 9.19 -16.41 3.89
C ALA A 390 9.42 -17.91 3.69
N ASP A 391 10.26 -18.22 2.71
CA ASP A 391 10.81 -19.55 2.57
C ASP A 391 11.76 -19.86 3.76
N GLU A 392 12.01 -21.15 4.02
CA GLU A 392 12.90 -21.61 5.09
C GLU A 392 14.37 -21.20 4.91
#